data_AF-A0A9X1WKI4-F1
#
_entry.id   AF-A0A9X1WKI4-F1
#
_cell.length_a   1.000
_cell.length_b   1.000
_cell.length_c   1.000
_cell.angle_alpha   90.00
_cell.angle_beta   90.00
_cell.angle_gamma   90.00
#
_symmetry.space_group_name_H-M   'P 1'
#
loop_
_entity.id
_entity.type
_entity.pdbx_description
1 polymer ?
#
loop_
_entity_poly.entity_id
_entity_poly.type
_entity_poly.pdbx_seq_one_letter_code
_entity_poly.pdbx_strand_id
1 'polypeptide(L)'
;MTVIKNFDSWKKFLGERVLQAEKMGMSEDTIARLAFEIGDFLEQKVDPQNSSNRALKELWEVGNKEERHTIAHLMVKLAKKNV
;
A
#
# COMPACT_ATOMS: atom_id res chain seq x y z
N MET A 1 20.31 8.88 -14.30
CA MET A 1 20.22 7.82 -13.28
C MET A 1 19.04 8.13 -12.39
N THR A 2 17.88 7.58 -12.72
CA THR A 2 16.59 8.02 -12.16
C THR A 2 16.24 7.18 -10.94
N VAL A 3 16.27 7.82 -9.78
CA VAL A 3 15.72 7.30 -8.51
C VAL A 3 14.19 7.31 -8.62
N ILE A 4 13.67 6.40 -9.46
CA ILE A 4 12.24 6.09 -9.60
C ILE A 4 12.12 4.57 -9.45
N LYS A 5 12.35 3.97 -8.27
CA LYS A 5 12.17 2.50 -8.13
C LYS A 5 11.67 1.99 -6.76
N ASN A 6 11.07 2.82 -5.91
CA ASN A 6 10.51 2.31 -4.65
C ASN A 6 8.98 2.39 -4.59
N PHE A 7 8.37 3.53 -4.93
CA PHE A 7 6.91 3.65 -4.84
C PHE A 7 6.17 2.92 -5.98
N ASP A 8 6.65 3.04 -7.23
CA ASP A 8 6.03 2.36 -8.37
C ASP A 8 6.16 0.84 -8.29
N SER A 9 7.33 0.33 -7.89
CA SER A 9 7.54 -1.10 -7.64
C SER A 9 6.64 -1.63 -6.54
N TRP A 10 6.42 -0.85 -5.48
CA TRP A 10 5.51 -1.23 -4.42
C TRP A 10 4.04 -1.20 -4.86
N LYS A 11 3.60 -0.18 -5.60
CA LYS A 11 2.25 -0.15 -6.19
C LYS A 11 2.00 -1.38 -7.07
N LYS A 12 2.98 -1.76 -7.89
CA LYS A 12 2.88 -2.94 -8.75
C LYS A 12 2.79 -4.24 -7.95
N PHE A 13 3.67 -4.43 -6.95
CA PHE A 13 3.62 -5.57 -6.04
C PHE A 13 2.26 -5.69 -5.34
N LEU A 14 1.76 -4.59 -4.76
CA LEU A 14 0.48 -4.57 -4.07
C LEU A 14 -0.67 -4.88 -5.03
N GLY A 15 -0.63 -4.34 -6.25
CA GLY A 15 -1.67 -4.57 -7.26
C GLY A 15 -1.74 -6.02 -7.71
N GLU A 16 -0.59 -6.67 -7.93
CA GLU A 16 -0.50 -8.09 -8.27
C GLU A 16 -1.07 -8.97 -7.14
N ARG A 17 -0.75 -8.67 -5.87
CA ARG A 17 -1.28 -9.39 -4.70
C ARG A 17 -2.79 -9.24 -4.54
N VAL A 18 -3.31 -8.03 -4.75
CA VAL A 18 -4.75 -7.74 -4.74
C VAL A 18 -5.47 -8.55 -5.82
N LEU A 19 -4.98 -8.50 -7.06
CA LEU A 19 -5.59 -9.22 -8.18
C LEU A 19 -5.58 -10.74 -7.96
N GLN A 20 -4.50 -11.27 -7.38
CA GLN A 20 -4.42 -12.68 -7.04
C GLN A 20 -5.45 -13.06 -5.97
N ALA A 21 -5.62 -12.23 -4.95
CA ALA A 21 -6.57 -12.50 -3.88
C ALA A 21 -8.04 -12.36 -4.31
N GLU A 22 -8.35 -11.41 -5.19
CA GLU A 22 -9.67 -11.29 -5.83
C GLU A 22 -10.00 -12.52 -6.69
N LYS A 23 -9.03 -13.03 -7.46
CA LYS A 23 -9.19 -14.26 -8.25
C LYS A 23 -9.48 -15.50 -7.40
N MET A 24 -9.05 -15.50 -6.14
CA MET A 24 -9.32 -16.59 -5.20
C MET A 24 -10.67 -16.42 -4.46
N GLY A 25 -11.48 -15.41 -4.80
CA GLY A 25 -12.83 -15.20 -4.22
C GLY A 25 -12.83 -14.56 -2.82
N MET A 26 -11.75 -13.89 -2.47
CA MET A 26 -11.48 -13.40 -1.11
C MET A 26 -11.77 -11.88 -1.09
N SER A 27 -12.93 -11.43 -0.57
CA SER A 27 -13.45 -10.06 -0.82
C SER A 27 -13.09 -8.98 0.21
N GLU A 28 -13.39 -9.13 1.50
CA GLU A 28 -13.18 -8.05 2.50
C GLU A 28 -12.02 -8.33 3.46
N ASP A 29 -11.92 -9.56 4.00
CA ASP A 29 -10.80 -9.97 4.87
C ASP A 29 -9.43 -9.83 4.19
N THR A 30 -9.42 -9.94 2.87
CA THR A 30 -8.26 -9.72 2.01
C THR A 30 -7.73 -8.31 2.13
N ILE A 31 -8.63 -7.32 2.09
CA ILE A 31 -8.22 -5.92 2.10
C ILE A 31 -7.70 -5.55 3.50
N ALA A 32 -8.31 -6.10 4.54
CA ALA A 32 -7.81 -5.97 5.91
C ALA A 32 -6.42 -6.59 6.07
N ARG A 33 -6.15 -7.79 5.50
CA ARG A 33 -4.80 -8.39 5.51
C ARG A 33 -3.80 -7.60 4.69
N LEU A 34 -4.21 -7.04 3.56
CA LEU A 34 -3.38 -6.14 2.76
C LEU A 34 -3.04 -4.84 3.50
N ALA A 35 -3.95 -4.33 4.33
CA ALA A 35 -3.67 -3.17 5.18
C ALA A 35 -2.49 -3.42 6.14
N PHE A 36 -2.36 -4.65 6.65
CA PHE A 36 -1.19 -5.04 7.44
C PHE A 36 0.09 -5.06 6.60
N GLU A 37 0.07 -5.65 5.39
CA GLU A 37 1.24 -5.62 4.49
C GLU A 37 1.64 -4.20 4.08
N ILE A 38 0.67 -3.27 3.94
CA ILE A 38 0.91 -1.85 3.68
C ILE A 38 1.61 -1.19 4.87
N GLY A 39 1.12 -1.44 6.09
CA GLY A 39 1.74 -0.93 7.31
C GLY A 39 3.19 -1.40 7.47
N ASP A 40 3.44 -2.70 7.33
CA ASP A 40 4.79 -3.29 7.41
C ASP A 40 5.74 -2.71 6.36
N PHE A 41 5.25 -2.48 5.13
CA PHE A 41 6.05 -1.84 4.09
C PHE A 41 6.43 -0.40 4.46
N LEU A 42 5.50 0.38 5.02
CA LEU A 42 5.75 1.74 5.45
C LEU A 42 6.66 1.82 6.68
N GLU A 43 6.66 0.80 7.55
CA GLU A 43 7.60 0.74 8.66
C GLU A 43 9.02 0.37 8.19
N GLN A 44 9.14 -0.67 7.34
CA GLN A 44 10.45 -1.27 7.03
C GLN A 44 11.18 -0.64 5.83
N LYS A 45 10.46 -0.01 4.88
CA LYS A 45 11.03 0.34 3.55
C LYS A 45 10.89 1.80 3.14
N VAL A 46 10.54 2.70 4.06
CA VAL A 46 10.52 4.13 3.74
C VAL A 46 11.95 4.66 3.74
N ASP A 47 12.57 4.61 2.58
CA ASP A 47 13.79 5.37 2.30
C ASP A 47 13.50 6.87 2.54
N PRO A 48 14.26 7.56 3.39
CA PRO A 48 14.08 8.99 3.64
C PRO A 48 14.14 9.85 2.37
N GLN A 49 14.76 9.36 1.28
CA GLN A 49 14.83 10.03 -0.02
C GLN A 49 13.53 9.94 -0.85
N ASN A 50 12.57 9.09 -0.45
CA ASN A 50 11.28 8.95 -1.15
C ASN A 50 10.18 9.75 -0.43
N SER A 51 9.95 10.97 -0.90
CA SER A 51 8.94 11.90 -0.35
C SER A 51 7.51 11.35 -0.38
N SER A 52 7.13 10.57 -1.39
CA SER A 52 5.78 9.97 -1.49
C SER A 52 5.56 8.90 -0.43
N ASN A 53 6.54 8.01 -0.23
CA ASN A 53 6.47 6.98 0.80
C ASN A 53 6.45 7.60 2.21
N ARG A 54 7.24 8.66 2.41
CA ARG A 54 7.28 9.42 3.67
C ARG A 54 5.94 10.07 3.98
N ALA A 55 5.35 10.78 3.01
CA ALA A 55 4.03 11.40 3.20
C ALA A 55 2.96 10.37 3.55
N LEU A 56 2.99 9.19 2.90
CA LEU A 56 2.05 8.12 3.22
C LEU A 56 2.25 7.56 4.65
N LYS A 57 3.50 7.44 5.09
CA LYS A 57 3.85 7.01 6.45
C LYS A 57 3.38 8.03 7.50
N GLU A 58 3.63 9.31 7.29
CA GLU A 58 3.20 10.38 8.20
C GLU A 58 1.66 10.39 8.34
N LEU A 59 0.93 10.25 7.23
CA LEU A 59 -0.54 10.10 7.25
C LEU A 59 -0.99 8.84 8.00
N TRP A 60 -0.28 7.73 7.83
CA TRP A 60 -0.58 6.47 8.51
C TRP A 60 -0.34 6.56 10.02
N GLU A 61 0.74 7.21 10.44
CA GLU A 61 1.11 7.36 11.86
C GLU A 61 0.10 8.20 12.62
N VAL A 62 -0.37 9.31 12.04
CA VAL A 62 -1.39 10.18 12.68
C VAL A 62 -2.81 9.63 12.59
N GLY A 63 -3.06 8.70 11.66
CA GLY A 63 -4.38 8.11 11.45
C GLY A 63 -4.80 7.16 12.55
N ASN A 64 -6.08 7.19 12.92
CA ASN A 64 -6.71 6.19 13.77
C ASN A 64 -7.01 4.88 12.98
N LYS A 65 -7.62 3.89 13.64
CA LYS A 65 -7.90 2.57 13.02
C LYS A 65 -8.74 2.67 11.73
N GLU A 66 -9.78 3.50 11.74
CA GLU A 66 -10.71 3.66 10.62
C GLU A 66 -10.06 4.44 9.46
N GLU A 67 -9.25 5.44 9.79
CA GLU A 67 -8.48 6.22 8.81
C GLU A 67 -7.39 5.37 8.16
N ARG A 68 -6.65 4.56 8.92
CA ARG A 68 -5.67 3.60 8.37
C ARG A 68 -6.34 2.57 7.47
N HIS A 69 -7.52 2.09 7.84
CA HIS A 69 -8.30 1.20 6.98
C HIS A 69 -8.71 1.88 5.67
N THR A 70 -9.12 3.15 5.74
CA THR A 70 -9.47 3.97 4.57
C THR A 70 -8.24 4.19 3.67
N ILE A 71 -7.09 4.54 4.24
CA ILE A 71 -5.82 4.68 3.51
C ILE A 71 -5.49 3.37 2.79
N ALA A 72 -5.54 2.23 3.47
CA ALA A 72 -5.29 0.92 2.86
C ALA A 72 -6.23 0.63 1.69
N HIS A 73 -7.54 0.92 1.84
CA HIS A 73 -8.53 0.81 0.76
C HIS A 73 -8.16 1.64 -0.47
N LEU A 74 -7.74 2.89 -0.26
CA LEU A 74 -7.32 3.78 -1.34
C LEU A 74 -6.03 3.30 -2.01
N MET A 75 -5.07 2.79 -1.23
CA MET A 75 -3.82 2.24 -1.77
C MET A 75 -4.05 1.00 -2.63
N VAL A 76 -4.97 0.13 -2.22
CA VAL A 76 -5.41 -1.02 -3.03
C VAL A 76 -6.02 -0.55 -4.36
N LYS A 77 -6.95 0.40 -4.32
CA LYS A 77 -7.56 0.97 -5.54
C LYS A 77 -6.52 1.62 -6.45
N LEU A 78 -5.57 2.36 -5.86
CA LEU A 78 -4.48 3.00 -6.60
C LEU A 78 -3.55 1.96 -7.25
N ALA A 79 -3.20 0.91 -6.52
CA ALA A 79 -2.36 -0.17 -7.02
C ALA A 79 -3.03 -0.89 -8.20
N LYS A 80 -4.33 -1.21 -8.11
CA LYS A 80 -5.12 -1.80 -9.20
C LYS A 80 -5.14 -0.93 -10.47
N LYS A 81 -5.09 0.40 -10.34
CA LYS A 81 -5.05 1.33 -11.49
C LYS A 81 -3.68 1.35 -12.19
N ASN A 82 -2.64 0.82 -11.55
CA ASN A 82 -1.25 0.83 -12.04
C ASN A 82 -0.71 -0.58 -12.34
N VAL A 83 -1.59 -1.58 -12.49
CA VAL A 83 -1.25 -2.92 -12.99
C VAL A 83 -1.53 -3.00 -14.49
#